data_AF-A0A1K1LYH7-F1
#
_entry.id   AF-A0A1K1LYH7-F1
#
_cell.length_a   1.000
_cell.length_b   1.000
_cell.length_c   1.000
_cell.angle_alpha   90.00
_cell.angle_beta   90.00
_cell.angle_gamma   90.00
#
_symmetry.space_group_name_H-M   'P 1'
#
loop_
_entity.id
_entity.type
_entity.pdbx_description
1 polymer ?
#
loop_
_entity_poly.entity_id
_entity_poly.type
_entity_poly.pdbx_seq_one_letter_code
_entity_poly.pdbx_strand_id
1 'polypeptide(L)'
;MAEKLLGATRGFCKSFEMRRRQGQAVSAKNAIMKERMLLAILLLFSLISCGHTHFYDAVQDTGARRAAIESARLRNDHDALSRYFEDLAREMQGKAREKKQLLDHYESKSYLYGRRAENLKSHTEAGVRRYENIARRSLREADAHRRLACESARQSGRNRTIDASCHESAYN
;
A
#
# COMPACT_ATOMS: atom_id res chain seq x y z
N MET A 1 -55.72 42.31 -13.83
CA MET A 1 -54.64 41.31 -13.78
C MET A 1 -55.14 39.98 -13.20
N ALA A 2 -56.08 39.30 -13.88
CA ALA A 2 -56.76 38.12 -13.32
C ALA A 2 -56.95 36.96 -14.32
N GLU A 3 -56.07 36.82 -15.31
CA GLU A 3 -56.14 35.72 -16.30
C GLU A 3 -54.95 34.73 -16.24
N LYS A 4 -54.05 34.85 -15.25
CA LYS A 4 -52.85 34.00 -15.18
C LYS A 4 -52.97 32.76 -14.27
N LEU A 5 -54.17 32.40 -13.79
CA LEU A 5 -54.31 31.36 -12.75
C LEU A 5 -55.09 30.08 -13.14
N LEU A 6 -55.70 29.99 -14.32
CA LEU A 6 -56.47 28.78 -14.71
C LEU A 6 -55.73 27.78 -15.64
N GLY A 7 -54.52 28.08 -16.07
CA GLY A 7 -53.75 27.18 -16.97
C GLY A 7 -52.97 26.06 -16.26
N ALA A 8 -52.71 26.19 -14.95
CA ALA A 8 -51.66 25.39 -14.30
C ALA A 8 -52.13 24.02 -13.76
N THR A 9 -53.43 23.79 -13.55
CA THR A 9 -53.92 22.57 -12.87
C THR A 9 -54.23 21.41 -13.82
N ARG A 10 -54.42 21.65 -15.13
CA ARG A 10 -54.71 20.58 -16.10
C ARG A 10 -53.46 19.81 -16.59
N GLY A 11 -52.27 20.42 -16.51
CA GLY A 11 -51.02 19.78 -16.96
C GLY A 11 -50.50 18.68 -16.03
N PHE A 12 -50.86 18.74 -14.75
CA PHE A 12 -50.31 17.85 -13.74
C PHE A 12 -50.89 16.43 -13.81
N CYS A 13 -52.17 16.28 -14.18
CA CYS A 13 -52.84 14.98 -14.21
C CYS A 13 -52.32 14.06 -15.33
N LYS A 14 -52.05 14.61 -16.53
CA LYS A 14 -51.50 13.83 -17.67
C LYS A 14 -50.05 13.38 -17.46
N SER A 15 -49.25 14.17 -16.74
CA SER A 15 -47.85 13.81 -16.43
C SER A 15 -47.74 12.65 -15.42
N PHE A 16 -48.75 12.47 -14.57
CA PHE A 16 -48.73 11.41 -13.55
C PHE A 16 -49.10 10.04 -14.12
N GLU A 17 -50.08 9.96 -15.02
CA GLU A 17 -50.47 8.71 -15.70
C GLU A 17 -49.37 8.20 -16.65
N MET A 18 -48.70 9.10 -17.37
CA MET A 18 -47.57 8.74 -18.24
C MET A 18 -46.39 8.17 -17.44
N ARG A 19 -46.15 8.69 -16.23
CA ARG A 19 -45.09 8.22 -15.32
C ARG A 19 -45.42 6.84 -14.70
N ARG A 20 -46.70 6.54 -14.40
CA ARG A 20 -47.15 5.20 -13.97
C ARG A 20 -46.97 4.14 -15.06
N ARG A 21 -47.31 4.44 -16.32
CA ARG A 21 -47.12 3.51 -17.45
C ARG A 21 -45.63 3.25 -17.74
N GLN A 22 -44.77 4.27 -17.63
CA GLN A 22 -43.32 4.09 -17.73
C GLN A 22 -42.75 3.25 -16.58
N GLY A 23 -43.22 3.43 -15.35
CA GLY A 23 -42.78 2.64 -14.20
C GLY A 23 -43.12 1.15 -14.31
N GLN A 24 -44.32 0.80 -14.81
CA GLN A 24 -44.73 -0.59 -15.01
C GLN A 24 -43.94 -1.28 -16.15
N ALA A 25 -43.67 -0.58 -17.25
CA ALA A 25 -42.88 -1.11 -18.36
C ALA A 25 -41.40 -1.31 -18.01
N VAL A 26 -40.81 -0.44 -17.17
CA VAL A 26 -39.43 -0.60 -16.68
C VAL A 26 -39.34 -1.77 -15.68
N SER A 27 -40.33 -1.95 -14.81
CA SER A 27 -40.36 -3.07 -13.86
C SER A 27 -40.41 -4.44 -14.55
N ALA A 28 -41.28 -4.60 -15.56
CA ALA A 28 -41.38 -5.84 -16.34
C ALA A 28 -40.10 -6.11 -17.18
N LYS A 29 -39.50 -5.08 -17.78
CA LYS A 29 -38.22 -5.20 -18.50
C LYS A 29 -37.07 -5.59 -17.58
N ASN A 30 -37.04 -5.06 -16.36
CA ASN A 30 -36.02 -5.40 -15.36
C ASN A 30 -36.19 -6.82 -14.82
N ALA A 31 -37.43 -7.32 -14.69
CA ALA A 31 -37.69 -8.71 -14.32
C ALA A 31 -37.27 -9.69 -15.43
N ILE A 32 -37.63 -9.41 -16.69
CA ILE A 32 -37.23 -10.22 -17.85
C ILE A 32 -35.70 -10.18 -18.07
N MET A 33 -35.05 -9.03 -17.85
CA MET A 33 -33.59 -8.91 -17.95
C MET A 33 -32.88 -9.68 -16.83
N LYS A 34 -33.42 -9.71 -15.61
CA LYS A 34 -32.87 -10.49 -14.49
C LYS A 34 -32.98 -11.99 -14.71
N GLU A 35 -34.11 -12.50 -15.20
CA GLU A 35 -34.26 -13.93 -15.55
C GLU A 35 -33.30 -14.35 -16.68
N ARG A 36 -33.17 -13.52 -17.73
CA ARG A 36 -32.24 -13.79 -18.83
C ARG A 36 -30.78 -13.63 -18.41
N MET A 37 -30.47 -12.73 -17.49
CA MET A 37 -29.14 -12.54 -16.91
C MET A 37 -28.78 -13.70 -15.98
N LEU A 38 -29.72 -14.20 -15.16
CA LEU A 38 -29.51 -15.39 -14.32
C LEU A 38 -29.32 -16.66 -15.16
N LEU A 39 -30.13 -16.85 -16.22
CA LEU A 39 -29.94 -17.95 -17.16
C LEU A 39 -28.63 -17.84 -17.95
N ALA A 40 -28.22 -16.64 -18.36
CA ALA A 40 -26.93 -16.41 -19.01
C ALA A 40 -25.75 -16.68 -18.06
N ILE A 41 -25.86 -16.29 -16.79
CA ILE A 41 -24.84 -16.56 -15.76
C ILE A 41 -24.74 -18.08 -15.50
N LEU A 42 -25.86 -18.79 -15.38
CA LEU A 42 -25.87 -20.25 -15.18
C LEU A 42 -25.28 -21.03 -16.37
N LEU A 43 -25.52 -20.57 -17.61
CA LEU A 43 -24.94 -21.16 -18.82
C LEU A 43 -23.45 -20.86 -18.99
N LEU A 44 -22.93 -19.77 -18.39
CA LEU A 44 -21.50 -19.47 -18.36
C LEU A 44 -20.74 -20.35 -17.35
N PHE A 45 -21.42 -20.89 -16.33
CA PHE A 45 -20.80 -21.77 -15.33
C PHE A 45 -20.70 -23.24 -15.77
N SER A 46 -21.35 -23.66 -16.87
CA SER A 46 -21.43 -25.07 -17.27
C SER A 46 -20.33 -25.55 -18.24
N LEU A 47 -19.27 -24.77 -18.48
CA LEU A 47 -18.11 -25.20 -19.27
C LEU A 47 -16.85 -25.45 -18.41
N ILE A 48 -17.02 -26.08 -17.25
CA ILE A 48 -15.90 -26.66 -16.49
C ILE A 48 -16.19 -28.13 -16.25
N SER A 49 -15.89 -28.96 -17.25
CA SER A 49 -15.17 -30.23 -17.05
C SER A 49 -15.01 -30.93 -18.40
N CYS A 50 -13.81 -30.88 -18.95
CA CYS A 50 -13.33 -31.94 -19.84
C CYS A 50 -11.80 -32.06 -19.68
N GLY A 51 -11.34 -33.25 -19.31
CA GLY A 51 -9.95 -33.66 -19.40
C GLY A 51 -9.20 -33.75 -18.08
N HIS A 52 -9.19 -34.93 -17.45
CA HIS A 52 -8.10 -35.32 -16.56
C HIS A 52 -6.95 -35.93 -17.37
N THR A 53 -5.74 -35.57 -16.93
CA THR A 53 -4.46 -36.30 -17.04
C THR A 53 -3.89 -36.55 -18.44
N HIS A 54 -3.00 -35.65 -18.90
CA HIS A 54 -1.65 -35.94 -19.43
C HIS A 54 -0.85 -34.64 -19.77
N PHE A 55 -0.95 -33.58 -18.95
CA PHE A 55 -0.22 -32.31 -19.14
C PHE A 55 0.31 -31.70 -17.82
N TYR A 56 0.56 -32.54 -16.81
CA TYR A 56 0.92 -32.05 -15.47
C TYR A 56 2.43 -31.83 -15.28
N ASP A 57 3.28 -32.62 -15.94
CA ASP A 57 4.73 -32.58 -15.71
C ASP A 57 5.42 -31.37 -16.35
N ALA A 58 4.92 -30.88 -17.50
CA ALA A 58 5.40 -29.64 -18.12
C ALA A 58 4.89 -28.36 -17.42
N VAL A 59 3.76 -28.45 -16.70
CA VAL A 59 3.18 -27.32 -15.96
C VAL A 59 3.81 -27.18 -14.58
N GLN A 60 4.28 -28.26 -13.95
CA GLN A 60 5.02 -28.18 -12.68
C GLN A 60 6.33 -27.39 -12.81
N ASP A 61 7.12 -27.62 -13.87
CA ASP A 61 8.37 -26.87 -14.09
C ASP A 61 8.11 -25.37 -14.32
N THR A 62 7.07 -25.04 -15.09
CA THR A 62 6.68 -23.63 -15.30
C THR A 62 6.10 -22.98 -14.04
N GLY A 63 5.35 -23.72 -13.22
CA GLY A 63 4.84 -23.27 -11.92
C GLY A 63 5.94 -23.02 -10.90
N ALA A 64 6.88 -23.96 -10.75
CA ALA A 64 8.04 -23.83 -9.87
C ALA A 64 8.95 -22.68 -10.31
N ARG A 65 9.16 -22.49 -11.62
CA ARG A 65 9.91 -21.37 -12.18
C ARG A 65 9.23 -20.02 -11.92
N ARG A 66 7.91 -19.93 -12.08
CA ARG A 66 7.14 -18.70 -11.77
C ARG A 66 7.21 -18.37 -10.28
N ALA A 67 7.05 -19.37 -9.40
CA ALA A 67 7.19 -19.19 -7.95
C ALA A 67 8.62 -18.73 -7.57
N ALA A 68 9.65 -19.30 -8.20
CA ALA A 68 11.04 -18.87 -8.00
C ALA A 68 11.27 -17.42 -8.45
N ILE A 69 10.76 -17.01 -9.63
CA ILE A 69 10.85 -15.64 -10.12
C ILE A 69 10.13 -14.67 -9.17
N GLU A 70 8.93 -15.02 -8.71
CA GLU A 70 8.15 -14.18 -7.79
C GLU A 70 8.84 -14.02 -6.44
N SER A 71 9.37 -15.10 -5.88
CA SER A 71 10.15 -15.05 -4.63
C SER A 71 11.43 -14.22 -4.76
N ALA A 72 12.08 -14.25 -5.94
CA ALA A 72 13.27 -13.45 -6.22
C ALA A 72 12.93 -11.96 -6.33
N ARG A 73 11.76 -11.61 -6.90
CA ARG A 73 11.24 -10.24 -6.92
C ARG A 73 10.94 -9.73 -5.51
N LEU A 74 10.20 -10.50 -4.71
CA LEU A 74 9.87 -10.14 -3.34
C LEU A 74 11.13 -9.91 -2.48
N ARG A 75 12.15 -10.77 -2.65
CA ARG A 75 13.45 -10.58 -1.99
C ARG A 75 14.12 -9.26 -2.41
N ASN A 76 14.14 -8.99 -3.72
CA ASN A 76 14.74 -7.76 -4.26
C ASN A 76 14.01 -6.51 -3.73
N ASP A 77 12.68 -6.56 -3.61
CA ASP A 77 11.88 -5.46 -3.05
C ASP A 77 12.26 -5.17 -1.58
N HIS A 78 12.43 -6.21 -0.78
CA HIS A 78 12.90 -6.07 0.61
C HIS A 78 14.35 -5.58 0.70
N ASP A 79 15.25 -6.04 -0.18
CA ASP A 79 16.63 -5.55 -0.24
C ASP A 79 16.67 -4.05 -0.61
N ALA A 80 15.83 -3.62 -1.55
CA ALA A 80 15.71 -2.21 -1.94
C ALA A 80 15.19 -1.34 -0.78
N LEU A 81 14.18 -1.80 -0.04
CA LEU A 81 13.66 -1.11 1.13
C LEU A 81 14.69 -1.05 2.27
N SER A 82 15.46 -2.12 2.50
CA SER A 82 16.55 -2.12 3.47
C SER A 82 17.57 -1.02 3.16
N ARG A 83 18.03 -0.94 1.91
CA ARG A 83 18.97 0.09 1.46
C ARG A 83 18.39 1.50 1.60
N TYR A 84 17.12 1.69 1.24
CA TYR A 84 16.45 2.98 1.40
C TYR A 84 16.48 3.46 2.87
N PHE A 85 16.16 2.57 3.81
CA PHE A 85 16.16 2.94 5.22
C PHE A 85 17.58 3.10 5.80
N GLU A 86 18.57 2.36 5.31
CA GLU A 86 19.98 2.60 5.63
C GLU A 86 20.45 3.98 5.16
N ASP A 87 20.10 4.37 3.94
CA ASP A 87 20.42 5.68 3.37
C ASP A 87 19.76 6.80 4.18
N LEU A 88 18.48 6.63 4.50
CA LEU A 88 17.74 7.55 5.36
C LEU A 88 18.38 7.67 6.74
N ALA A 89 18.83 6.56 7.33
CA ALA A 89 19.54 6.59 8.61
C ALA A 89 20.83 7.41 8.53
N ARG A 90 21.63 7.24 7.46
CA ARG A 90 22.86 8.02 7.25
C ARG A 90 22.56 9.51 7.06
N GLU A 91 21.53 9.85 6.29
CA GLU A 91 21.09 11.24 6.11
C GLU A 91 20.70 11.89 7.45
N MET A 92 19.90 11.19 8.26
CA MET A 92 19.48 11.70 9.57
C MET A 92 20.65 11.81 10.56
N GLN A 93 21.62 10.91 10.51
CA GLN A 93 22.86 11.04 11.28
C GLN A 93 23.66 12.28 10.86
N GLY A 94 23.73 12.58 9.55
CA GLY A 94 24.33 13.82 9.03
C GLY A 94 23.65 15.06 9.63
N LYS A 95 22.32 15.13 9.54
CA LYS A 95 21.52 16.23 10.13
C LYS A 95 21.71 16.36 11.64
N ALA A 96 21.82 15.24 12.36
CA ALA A 96 22.10 15.26 13.80
C ALA A 96 23.49 15.87 14.10
N ARG A 97 24.51 15.54 13.30
CA ARG A 97 25.87 16.11 13.45
C ARG A 97 25.89 17.61 13.19
N GLU A 98 25.21 18.08 12.15
CA GLU A 98 25.07 19.52 11.87
C GLU A 98 24.40 20.26 13.04
N LYS A 99 23.34 19.68 13.61
CA LYS A 99 22.66 20.26 14.77
C LYS A 99 23.53 20.24 16.02
N LYS A 100 24.38 19.24 16.23
CA LYS A 100 25.36 19.21 17.32
C LYS A 100 26.37 20.36 17.18
N GLN A 101 26.94 20.57 16.00
CA GLN A 101 27.83 21.70 15.75
C GLN A 101 27.16 23.05 16.00
N LEU A 102 25.87 23.19 15.64
CA LEU A 102 25.10 24.38 15.93
C LEU A 102 24.83 24.56 17.44
N LEU A 103 24.56 23.46 18.15
CA LEU A 103 24.38 23.47 19.60
C LEU A 103 25.67 23.93 20.30
N ASP A 104 26.82 23.38 19.90
CA ASP A 104 28.14 23.78 20.41
C ASP A 104 28.39 25.28 20.22
N HIS A 105 27.91 25.85 19.10
CA HIS A 105 28.00 27.28 18.86
C HIS A 105 27.12 28.10 19.82
N TYR A 106 25.89 27.67 20.08
CA TYR A 106 24.99 28.35 21.03
C TYR A 106 25.44 28.20 22.47
N GLU A 107 26.11 27.11 22.82
CA GLU A 107 26.70 26.90 24.14
C GLU A 107 27.95 27.78 24.33
N SER A 108 28.91 27.69 23.40
CA SER A 108 30.18 28.43 23.48
C SER A 108 30.03 29.93 23.34
N LYS A 109 29.06 30.40 22.55
CA LYS A 109 28.83 31.83 22.27
C LYS A 109 27.48 32.33 22.78
N SER A 110 27.00 31.74 23.88
CA SER A 110 25.72 32.13 24.50
C SER A 110 25.60 33.63 24.79
N TYR A 111 26.72 34.30 25.12
CA TYR A 111 26.79 35.75 25.34
C TYR A 111 26.34 36.59 24.14
N LEU A 112 26.46 36.09 22.90
CA LEU A 112 26.00 36.80 21.69
C LEU A 112 24.46 36.86 21.59
N TYR A 113 23.75 35.95 22.23
CA TYR A 113 22.30 35.77 22.06
C TYR A 113 21.48 36.19 23.31
N GLY A 114 22.16 36.45 24.44
CA GLY A 114 21.53 36.88 25.69
C GLY A 114 20.46 35.88 26.15
N ARG A 115 19.28 36.38 26.55
CA ARG A 115 18.17 35.54 27.03
C ARG A 115 17.67 34.51 26.00
N ARG A 116 17.85 34.77 24.70
CA ARG A 116 17.43 33.84 23.64
C ARG A 116 18.34 32.62 23.52
N ALA A 117 19.55 32.66 24.08
CA ALA A 117 20.50 31.56 24.00
C ALA A 117 19.89 30.24 24.52
N GLU A 118 19.12 30.30 25.60
CA GLU A 118 18.53 29.11 26.22
C GLU A 118 17.47 28.45 25.33
N ASN A 119 16.60 29.25 24.72
CA ASN A 119 15.60 28.75 23.77
C ASN A 119 16.26 28.14 22.53
N LEU A 120 17.33 28.76 22.03
CA LEU A 120 18.09 28.26 20.89
C LEU A 120 18.77 26.92 21.19
N LYS A 121 19.40 26.79 22.37
CA LYS A 121 19.98 25.53 22.84
C LYS A 121 18.92 24.43 22.93
N SER A 122 17.85 24.66 23.71
CA SER A 122 16.79 23.67 23.93
C SER A 122 16.14 23.21 22.61
N HIS A 123 15.84 24.15 21.70
CA HIS A 123 15.29 23.82 20.40
C HIS A 123 16.26 22.99 19.53
N THR A 124 17.54 23.34 19.54
CA THR A 124 18.57 22.63 18.77
C THR A 124 18.81 21.23 19.33
N GLU A 125 18.87 21.10 20.65
CA GLU A 125 19.01 19.82 21.35
C GLU A 125 17.81 18.90 21.08
N ALA A 126 16.58 19.43 21.08
CA ALA A 126 15.40 18.69 20.64
C ALA A 126 15.52 18.24 19.17
N GLY A 127 16.10 19.08 18.31
CA GLY A 127 16.42 18.73 16.93
C GLY A 127 17.41 17.56 16.82
N VAL A 128 18.49 17.58 17.60
CA VAL A 128 19.47 16.48 17.68
C VAL A 128 18.76 15.18 18.06
N ARG A 129 18.03 15.18 19.19
CA ARG A 129 17.31 14.00 19.67
C ARG A 129 16.32 13.45 18.63
N ARG A 130 15.62 14.34 17.92
CA ARG A 130 14.67 13.97 16.87
C ARG A 130 15.37 13.23 15.73
N TYR A 131 16.45 13.79 15.18
CA TYR A 131 17.15 13.17 14.07
C TYR A 131 17.83 11.84 14.46
N GLU A 132 18.41 11.77 15.64
CA GLU A 132 18.96 10.51 16.15
C GLU A 132 17.89 9.43 16.35
N ASN A 133 16.70 9.80 16.82
CA ASN A 133 15.59 8.86 16.94
C ASN A 133 15.15 8.34 15.56
N ILE A 134 15.00 9.24 14.58
CA ILE A 134 14.66 8.83 13.20
C ILE A 134 15.74 7.90 12.66
N ALA A 135 17.03 8.23 12.79
CA ALA A 135 18.12 7.36 12.36
C ALA A 135 18.04 5.96 12.98
N ARG A 136 17.81 5.85 14.30
CA ARG A 136 17.64 4.56 14.98
C ARG A 136 16.41 3.79 14.51
N ARG A 137 15.29 4.48 14.25
CA ARG A 137 14.07 3.84 13.72
C ARG A 137 14.29 3.33 12.30
N SER A 138 14.94 4.12 11.45
CA SER A 138 15.29 3.72 10.09
C SER A 138 16.20 2.50 10.07
N LEU A 139 17.22 2.43 10.94
CA LEU A 139 18.05 1.22 11.04
C LEU A 139 17.25 -0.03 11.43
N ARG A 140 16.32 0.10 12.38
CA ARG A 140 15.42 -1.02 12.74
C ARG A 140 14.53 -1.47 11.59
N GLU A 141 14.04 -0.54 10.79
CA GLU A 141 13.23 -0.85 9.61
C GLU A 141 14.06 -1.52 8.52
N ALA A 142 15.29 -1.06 8.32
CA ALA A 142 16.23 -1.73 7.42
C ALA A 142 16.50 -3.17 7.84
N ASP A 143 16.79 -3.40 9.12
CA ASP A 143 17.00 -4.74 9.67
C ASP A 143 15.76 -5.63 9.51
N ALA A 144 14.55 -5.07 9.69
CA ALA A 144 13.30 -5.78 9.48
C ALA A 144 13.17 -6.23 8.02
N HIS A 145 13.44 -5.34 7.06
CA HIS A 145 13.42 -5.69 5.64
C HIS A 145 14.50 -6.72 5.27
N ARG A 146 15.70 -6.64 5.85
CA ARG A 146 16.75 -7.66 5.63
C ARG A 146 16.31 -9.04 6.12
N ARG A 147 15.60 -9.11 7.26
CA ARG A 147 15.03 -10.37 7.77
C ARG A 147 13.95 -10.92 6.84
N LEU A 148 13.06 -10.07 6.35
CA LEU A 148 12.02 -10.47 5.39
C LEU A 148 12.62 -10.98 4.08
N ALA A 149 13.64 -10.30 3.52
CA ALA A 149 14.38 -10.76 2.35
C ALA A 149 14.97 -12.17 2.56
N CYS A 150 15.57 -12.40 3.73
CA CYS A 150 16.09 -13.71 4.15
C CYS A 150 14.99 -14.77 4.28
N GLU A 151 13.81 -14.43 4.81
CA GLU A 151 12.68 -15.35 4.91
C GLU A 151 12.11 -15.71 3.55
N SER A 152 11.97 -14.75 2.63
CA SER A 152 11.55 -14.99 1.24
C SER A 152 12.55 -15.90 0.51
N ALA A 153 13.84 -15.70 0.73
CA ALA A 153 14.89 -16.58 0.19
C ALA A 153 14.76 -18.01 0.73
N ARG A 154 14.53 -18.16 2.04
CA ARG A 154 14.33 -19.45 2.69
C ARG A 154 13.08 -20.17 2.19
N GLN A 155 11.97 -19.47 1.96
CA GLN A 155 10.75 -20.08 1.42
C GLN A 155 10.94 -20.54 -0.03
N SER A 156 11.69 -19.79 -0.83
CA SER A 156 12.10 -20.20 -2.18
C SER A 156 13.01 -21.44 -2.17
N GLY A 157 13.95 -21.51 -1.23
CA GLY A 157 14.89 -22.63 -1.05
C GLY A 157 14.31 -23.84 -0.29
N ARG A 158 13.25 -23.70 0.52
CA ARG A 158 12.60 -24.83 1.21
C ARG A 158 11.91 -25.80 0.24
N ASN A 159 11.74 -25.38 -1.02
CA ASN A 159 11.30 -26.22 -2.13
C ASN A 159 12.47 -26.93 -2.86
N ARG A 160 13.72 -26.71 -2.43
CA ARG A 160 14.96 -27.35 -2.89
C ARG A 160 15.97 -27.35 -1.73
N THR A 161 15.79 -28.28 -0.79
CA THR A 161 16.74 -28.69 0.28
C THR A 161 17.74 -27.65 0.81
N ILE A 162 17.48 -27.23 2.06
CA ILE A 162 18.40 -26.79 3.14
C ILE A 162 19.65 -26.00 2.72
N ASP A 163 19.66 -24.68 2.98
CA ASP A 163 20.91 -24.00 3.33
C ASP A 163 20.74 -22.79 4.27
N ALA A 164 21.77 -22.58 5.09
CA ALA A 164 21.80 -21.86 6.36
C ALA A 164 22.63 -20.57 6.29
N SER A 165 22.28 -19.59 5.44
CA SER A 165 23.09 -18.37 5.26
C SER A 165 22.61 -17.11 5.97
N CYS A 166 21.46 -17.11 6.63
CA CYS A 166 20.85 -15.88 7.16
C CYS A 166 20.90 -15.76 8.69
N HIS A 167 22.03 -16.08 9.34
CA HIS A 167 22.17 -15.95 10.81
C HIS A 167 23.29 -15.01 11.28
N GLU A 168 24.08 -14.42 10.39
CA GLU A 168 25.32 -13.72 10.76
C GLU A 168 25.27 -12.21 10.50
N SER A 169 24.22 -11.54 10.98
CA SER A 169 24.18 -10.07 10.98
C SER A 169 23.40 -9.46 12.15
N ALA A 170 23.08 -10.28 13.17
CA ALA A 170 22.37 -9.82 14.37
C ALA A 170 23.30 -9.48 15.56
N TYR A 171 24.63 -9.59 15.39
CA TYR A 171 25.61 -9.35 16.45
C TYR A 171 26.92 -8.78 15.90
N ASN A 172 26.90 -7.50 15.51
CA ASN A 172 28.05 -6.59 15.53
C ASN A 172 27.54 -5.15 15.46
#